data_AF-A0AB36RKK3-F1
#
_entry.id   AF-A0AB36RKK3-F1
#
_cell.length_a   1.000
_cell.length_b   1.000
_cell.length_c   1.000
_cell.angle_alpha   90.00
_cell.angle_beta   90.00
_cell.angle_gamma   90.00
#
_symmetry.space_group_name_H-M   'P 1'
#
loop_
_entity.id
_entity.type
_entity.pdbx_description
1 polymer ?
#
loop_
_entity_poly.entity_id
_entity_poly.type
_entity_poly.pdbx_seq_one_letter_code
_entity_poly.pdbx_strand_id
1 'polypeptide(L)'
;VQLTNGEWLNGAELVNRKLNKAGYIALISPTDGPVNLYSTTLAGDDPANPRRATRELRLLMSADGPTCAWADCHQPADVSEAHHLTEWASGGGTEIGNLCWLCTYHNRQNGRPSRGRMHRHRGRVTWQSPSGYRIPGGVDHADPDRREQRLAHTPATT
;
A
#
# COMPACT_ATOMS: atom_id res chain seq x y z
N VAL A 1 23.29 -12.01 -1.26
CA VAL A 1 23.53 -13.19 -2.12
C VAL A 1 25.00 -13.26 -2.45
N GLN A 2 25.64 -14.40 -2.20
CA GLN A 2 27.04 -14.62 -2.58
C GLN A 2 27.10 -15.11 -4.03
N LEU A 3 27.94 -14.48 -4.84
CA LEU A 3 28.13 -14.82 -6.24
C LEU A 3 29.20 -15.91 -6.41
N THR A 4 29.23 -16.55 -7.57
CA THR A 4 30.21 -17.61 -7.91
C THR A 4 31.65 -17.11 -7.99
N ASN A 5 31.87 -15.80 -8.03
CA ASN A 5 33.19 -15.15 -7.94
C ASN A 5 33.60 -14.78 -6.50
N GLY A 6 32.80 -15.17 -5.49
CA GLY A 6 33.06 -14.89 -4.08
C GLY A 6 32.60 -13.53 -3.58
N GLU A 7 32.13 -12.63 -4.46
CA GLU A 7 31.57 -11.34 -4.07
C GLU A 7 30.24 -11.51 -3.34
N TRP A 8 30.01 -10.66 -2.35
CA TRP A 8 28.72 -10.55 -1.68
C TRP A 8 27.98 -9.33 -2.23
N LEU A 9 26.76 -9.56 -2.71
CA LEU A 9 25.85 -8.49 -3.09
C LEU A 9 24.68 -8.42 -2.12
N ASN A 10 24.27 -7.21 -1.76
CA ASN A 10 22.96 -6.99 -1.17
C ASN A 10 21.86 -7.09 -2.25
N GLY A 11 20.59 -7.14 -1.82
CA GLY A 11 19.46 -7.34 -2.75
C GLY A 11 19.35 -6.26 -3.83
N ALA A 12 19.64 -5.01 -3.49
CA ALA A 12 19.61 -3.90 -4.44
C ALA A 12 20.72 -4.01 -5.49
N GLU A 13 21.93 -4.37 -5.07
CA GLU A 13 23.05 -4.56 -5.99
C GLU A 13 22.82 -5.73 -6.96
N LEU A 14 22.25 -6.84 -6.47
CA LEU A 14 21.91 -7.98 -7.31
C LEU A 14 20.87 -7.60 -8.38
N VAL A 15 19.83 -6.88 -7.98
CA VAL A 15 18.75 -6.43 -8.86
C VAL A 15 19.27 -5.44 -9.90
N ASN A 16 20.01 -4.42 -9.48
CA ASN A 16 20.61 -3.43 -10.37
C ASN A 16 21.60 -4.06 -11.36
N ARG A 17 22.32 -5.12 -10.97
CA ARG A 17 23.27 -5.81 -11.85
C ARG A 17 22.59 -6.72 -12.87
N LYS A 18 21.42 -7.29 -12.57
CA LYS A 18 20.75 -8.29 -13.42
C LYS A 18 19.65 -7.73 -14.31
N LEU A 19 18.99 -6.65 -13.89
CA LEU A 19 17.72 -6.21 -14.49
C LEU A 19 17.78 -4.74 -14.96
N ASN A 20 18.97 -4.26 -15.31
CA ASN A 20 19.25 -2.86 -15.63
C ASN A 20 18.70 -2.43 -17.01
N LYS A 21 17.37 -2.36 -17.11
CA LYS A 21 16.62 -1.63 -18.13
C LYS A 21 15.54 -0.86 -17.38
N ALA A 22 15.51 0.46 -17.55
CA ALA A 22 14.73 1.42 -16.76
C ALA A 22 13.38 0.88 -16.27
N GLY A 23 13.17 0.83 -14.94
CA GLY A 23 11.96 0.33 -14.31
C GLY A 23 12.10 0.17 -12.80
N TYR A 24 11.02 -0.22 -12.12
CA TYR A 24 11.02 -0.60 -10.71
C TYR A 24 10.79 -2.10 -10.57
N ILE A 25 11.44 -2.74 -9.60
CA ILE A 25 11.23 -4.17 -9.31
C ILE A 25 10.65 -4.29 -7.92
N ALA A 26 9.38 -4.69 -7.87
CA ALA A 26 8.68 -5.02 -6.64
C ALA A 26 8.85 -6.51 -6.35
N LEU A 27 9.35 -6.85 -5.16
CA LEU A 27 9.24 -8.20 -4.63
C LEU A 27 7.99 -8.29 -3.76
N ILE A 28 7.10 -9.23 -4.07
CA ILE A 28 5.90 -9.50 -3.29
C ILE A 28 5.97 -10.96 -2.82
N SER A 29 6.07 -11.15 -1.52
CA SER A 29 5.99 -12.46 -0.87
C SER A 29 4.54 -12.91 -0.78
N PRO A 30 4.21 -14.16 -1.13
CA PRO A 30 2.87 -14.72 -0.92
C PRO A 30 2.43 -14.71 0.56
N THR A 31 3.38 -14.70 1.50
CA THR A 31 3.14 -14.78 2.95
C THR A 31 3.36 -13.47 3.68
N ASP A 32 4.17 -12.56 3.12
CA ASP A 32 4.59 -11.32 3.79
C ASP A 32 4.11 -10.08 3.04
N GLY A 33 3.57 -10.25 1.83
CA GLY A 33 3.05 -9.15 1.01
C GLY A 33 4.19 -8.45 0.29
N PRO A 34 4.04 -7.18 -0.10
CA PRO A 34 5.13 -6.42 -0.70
C PRO A 34 6.31 -6.33 0.26
N VAL A 35 7.46 -6.85 -0.16
CA VAL A 35 8.69 -6.94 0.62
C VAL A 35 9.59 -5.74 0.34
N ASN A 36 9.82 -5.38 -0.93
CA ASN A 36 10.72 -4.31 -1.34
C ASN A 36 10.43 -3.77 -2.74
N LEU A 37 10.78 -2.50 -2.98
CA LEU A 37 10.98 -1.92 -4.32
C LEU A 37 12.44 -1.54 -4.46
N TYR A 38 13.09 -2.05 -5.49
CA TYR A 38 14.46 -1.66 -5.77
C TYR A 38 14.48 -0.45 -6.70
N SER A 39 14.77 0.70 -6.10
CA SER A 39 15.35 1.93 -6.66
C SER A 39 16.47 2.32 -5.70
N THR A 40 17.52 3.02 -6.15
CA THR A 40 18.81 3.14 -5.43
C THR A 40 18.78 3.68 -3.99
N THR A 41 17.65 4.15 -3.48
CA THR A 41 17.42 4.35 -2.03
C THR A 41 15.92 4.40 -1.77
N LEU A 42 15.34 3.49 -0.97
CA LEU A 42 13.94 3.62 -0.51
C LEU A 42 13.75 3.08 0.91
N ALA A 43 14.20 3.85 1.90
CA ALA A 43 13.45 4.01 3.14
C ALA A 43 12.54 5.23 2.94
N GLY A 44 11.27 5.10 3.30
CA GLY A 44 10.25 6.14 3.12
C GLY A 44 10.38 7.30 4.10
N ASP A 45 11.52 7.98 4.08
CA ASP A 45 11.72 9.21 4.82
C ASP A 45 11.63 10.37 3.82
N ASP A 46 10.44 10.95 3.64
CA ASP A 46 10.35 12.33 3.13
C ASP A 46 10.73 13.25 4.31
N PRO A 47 11.94 13.85 4.33
CA PRO A 47 12.37 14.67 5.46
C PRO A 47 11.49 15.92 5.65
N ALA A 48 10.74 16.34 4.62
CA ALA A 48 9.78 17.44 4.74
C ALA A 48 8.44 16.98 5.33
N ASN A 49 8.07 15.70 5.15
CA ASN A 49 6.86 15.14 5.73
C ASN A 49 6.92 13.60 5.89
N PRO A 50 7.47 13.09 6.99
CA PRO A 50 7.68 11.65 7.20
C PRO A 50 6.35 10.86 7.33
N ARG A 51 5.20 11.55 7.35
CA ARG A 51 3.88 10.93 7.31
C ARG A 51 3.40 10.61 5.88
N ARG A 52 3.93 11.29 4.85
CA ARG A 52 3.44 11.12 3.47
C ARG A 52 4.17 9.98 2.78
N ALA A 53 3.41 9.06 2.19
CA ALA A 53 3.97 8.02 1.33
C ALA A 53 4.62 8.66 0.08
N THR A 54 5.89 8.35 -0.14
CA THR A 54 6.65 8.80 -1.32
C THR A 54 6.07 8.21 -2.60
N ARG A 55 6.47 8.75 -3.76
CA ARG A 55 6.01 8.25 -5.07
C ARG A 55 6.28 6.77 -5.24
N GLU A 56 7.43 6.31 -4.80
CA GLU A 56 7.88 4.93 -4.94
C GLU A 56 7.13 3.99 -4.00
N LEU A 57 6.84 4.43 -2.76
CA LEU A 57 5.93 3.70 -1.87
C LEU A 57 4.53 3.60 -2.48
N ARG A 58 4.02 4.66 -3.10
CA ARG A 58 2.73 4.62 -3.80
C ARG A 58 2.76 3.61 -4.97
N LEU A 59 3.85 3.54 -5.74
CA LEU A 59 3.99 2.53 -6.80
C LEU A 59 3.96 1.10 -6.24
N LEU A 60 4.65 0.84 -5.12
CA LEU A 60 4.56 -0.44 -4.42
C LEU A 60 3.15 -0.77 -3.95
N MET A 61 2.47 0.20 -3.34
CA MET A 61 1.11 0.02 -2.86
C MET A 61 0.17 -0.35 -4.01
N SER A 62 0.34 0.26 -5.19
CA SER A 62 -0.45 -0.09 -6.38
C SER A 62 -0.16 -1.50 -6.90
N ALA A 63 1.01 -2.06 -6.62
CA ALA A 63 1.32 -3.47 -6.88
C ALA A 63 0.68 -4.41 -5.84
N ASP A 64 0.45 -3.94 -4.61
CA ASP A 64 -0.28 -4.68 -3.56
C ASP A 64 -1.80 -4.74 -3.81
N GLY A 65 -2.34 -3.68 -4.42
CA GLY A 65 -3.74 -3.64 -4.85
C GLY A 65 -4.03 -2.45 -5.76
N PRO A 66 -4.82 -2.63 -6.85
CA PRO A 66 -5.11 -1.56 -7.80
C PRO A 66 -6.26 -0.63 -7.36
N THR A 67 -6.99 -0.98 -6.29
CA THR A 67 -8.17 -0.26 -5.81
C THR A 67 -8.14 -0.07 -4.30
N CYS A 68 -9.10 0.68 -3.78
CA CYS A 68 -9.41 0.71 -2.35
C CYS A 68 -9.45 -0.73 -1.79
N ALA A 69 -8.80 -0.93 -0.64
CA ALA A 69 -8.67 -2.25 -0.02
C ALA A 69 -9.95 -2.70 0.70
N TRP A 70 -10.96 -1.83 0.82
CA TRP A 70 -12.26 -2.17 1.39
C TRP A 70 -13.11 -2.97 0.40
N ALA A 71 -13.84 -3.98 0.89
CA ALA A 71 -14.65 -4.87 0.08
C ALA A 71 -15.64 -4.10 -0.78
N ASP A 72 -15.77 -4.57 -2.02
CA ASP A 72 -16.67 -4.06 -3.06
C ASP A 72 -16.46 -2.58 -3.42
N CYS A 73 -15.38 -1.97 -2.94
CA CYS A 73 -14.96 -0.64 -3.37
C CYS A 73 -14.01 -0.74 -4.57
N HIS A 74 -14.49 -0.28 -5.73
CA HIS A 74 -13.69 -0.22 -6.95
C HIS A 74 -13.07 1.16 -7.23
N GLN A 75 -12.89 2.00 -6.20
CA GLN A 75 -12.17 3.26 -6.37
C GLN A 75 -10.71 2.96 -6.75
N PRO A 76 -10.18 3.49 -7.87
CA PRO A 76 -8.82 3.21 -8.28
C PRO A 76 -7.80 3.81 -7.30
N ALA A 77 -6.62 3.18 -7.20
CA ALA A 77 -5.50 3.63 -6.38
C ALA A 77 -5.09 5.08 -6.69
N ASP A 78 -5.18 5.51 -7.96
CA ASP A 78 -4.76 6.84 -8.43
C ASP A 78 -5.51 7.99 -7.76
N VAL A 79 -6.75 7.74 -7.34
CA VAL A 79 -7.65 8.69 -6.68
C VAL A 79 -7.96 8.27 -5.23
N SER A 80 -7.12 7.38 -4.69
CA SER A 80 -7.18 6.90 -3.32
C SER A 80 -6.04 7.50 -2.48
N GLU A 81 -6.25 7.47 -1.18
CA GLU A 81 -5.34 7.97 -0.16
C GLU A 81 -4.48 6.81 0.37
N ALA A 82 -3.20 7.09 0.62
CA ALA A 82 -2.33 6.14 1.27
C ALA A 82 -2.67 6.12 2.77
N HIS A 83 -3.15 4.98 3.25
CA HIS A 83 -3.64 4.80 4.61
C HIS A 83 -2.68 3.95 5.43
N HIS A 84 -2.34 4.42 6.65
CA HIS A 84 -1.56 3.66 7.61
C HIS A 84 -2.44 2.65 8.36
N LEU A 85 -2.11 1.36 8.28
CA LEU A 85 -2.82 0.28 9.00
C LEU A 85 -2.71 0.45 10.52
N THR A 86 -1.51 0.75 10.99
CA THR A 86 -1.21 1.32 12.31
C THR A 86 -1.08 2.82 12.15
N GLU A 87 -2.00 3.57 12.73
CA GLU A 87 -2.05 5.03 12.59
C GLU A 87 -0.70 5.70 12.89
N TRP A 88 -0.33 6.68 12.06
CA TRP A 88 0.90 7.45 12.26
C TRP A 88 0.93 8.13 13.64
N ALA A 89 -0.21 8.67 14.09
CA ALA A 89 -0.33 9.31 15.40
C ALA A 89 -0.15 8.32 16.58
N SER A 90 -0.23 7.02 16.32
CA SER A 90 0.03 5.95 17.28
C SER A 90 1.42 5.34 17.10
N GLY A 91 2.32 5.99 16.36
CA GLY A 91 3.69 5.55 16.12
C GLY A 91 3.88 4.64 14.91
N GLY A 92 2.89 4.49 14.04
CA GLY A 92 3.02 3.71 12.81
C GLY A 92 3.93 4.39 11.77
N GLY A 93 4.88 3.63 11.23
CA GLY A 93 5.82 4.11 10.21
C GLY A 93 5.19 4.26 8.81
N THR A 94 5.76 5.14 7.98
CA THR A 94 5.40 5.28 6.57
C THR A 94 6.22 4.29 5.74
N GLU A 95 5.82 3.03 5.81
CA GLU A 95 6.52 1.92 5.18
C GLU A 95 5.51 1.00 4.49
N ILE A 96 5.94 0.27 3.46
CA ILE A 96 5.02 -0.54 2.66
C ILE A 96 4.24 -1.56 3.50
N GLY A 97 4.89 -2.15 4.50
CA GLY A 97 4.31 -3.09 5.46
C GLY A 97 3.20 -2.50 6.35
N ASN A 98 3.12 -1.18 6.43
CA ASN A 98 2.09 -0.46 7.21
C ASN A 98 1.13 0.35 6.33
N LEU A 99 1.21 0.27 5.00
CA LEU A 99 0.37 1.07 4.10
C LEU A 99 -0.60 0.22 3.26
N CYS A 100 -1.76 0.79 2.95
CA CYS A 100 -2.72 0.28 1.96
C CYS A 100 -3.49 1.44 1.29
N TRP A 101 -4.18 1.16 0.20
CA TRP A 101 -5.07 2.14 -0.44
C TRP A 101 -6.44 2.18 0.22
N LEU A 102 -6.93 3.37 0.53
CA LEU A 102 -8.34 3.61 0.85
C LEU A 102 -8.88 4.82 0.10
N CYS A 103 -10.12 4.76 -0.37
CA CYS A 103 -10.80 5.97 -0.83
C CYS A 103 -11.00 6.94 0.34
N THR A 104 -11.20 8.24 0.07
CA THR A 104 -11.38 9.23 1.15
C THR A 104 -12.54 8.91 2.09
N TYR A 105 -13.61 8.23 1.61
CA TYR A 105 -14.68 7.79 2.50
C TYR A 105 -14.18 6.69 3.45
N HIS A 106 -13.65 5.59 2.92
CA HIS A 106 -13.17 4.47 3.74
C HIS A 106 -12.03 4.86 4.65
N ASN A 107 -11.14 5.74 4.21
CA ASN A 107 -10.06 6.26 5.04
C ASN A 107 -10.61 6.97 6.30
N ARG A 108 -11.70 7.74 6.17
CA ARG A 108 -12.37 8.38 7.31
C ARG A 108 -13.15 7.40 8.19
N GLN A 109 -13.64 6.32 7.62
CA GLN A 109 -14.46 5.33 8.34
C GLN A 109 -13.62 4.28 9.06
N ASN A 110 -12.40 4.04 8.57
CA ASN A 110 -11.46 3.10 9.15
C ASN A 110 -11.19 3.40 10.63
N GLY A 111 -11.24 2.38 11.48
CA GLY A 111 -10.99 2.50 12.91
C GLY A 111 -12.14 3.09 13.73
N ARG A 112 -13.26 3.50 13.11
CA ARG A 112 -14.44 3.94 13.87
C ARG A 112 -15.06 2.75 14.64
N PRO A 113 -15.64 2.97 15.84
CA PRO A 113 -16.08 1.89 16.73
C PRO A 113 -16.99 0.83 16.09
N SER A 114 -17.81 1.19 15.10
CA SER A 114 -18.74 0.29 14.41
C SER A 114 -18.29 -0.17 13.02
N ARG A 115 -17.12 0.27 12.55
CA ARG A 115 -16.71 0.10 11.14
C ARG A 115 -15.54 -0.85 10.94
N GLY A 116 -14.85 -1.24 12.01
CA GLY A 116 -13.64 -2.05 11.91
C GLY A 116 -12.48 -1.27 11.29
N ARG A 117 -11.40 -1.96 10.95
CA ARG A 117 -10.20 -1.35 10.39
C ARG A 117 -9.45 -2.26 9.43
N MET A 118 -8.72 -1.68 8.50
CA MET A 118 -7.77 -2.42 7.68
C MET A 118 -6.59 -2.87 8.52
N HIS A 119 -6.10 -4.07 8.22
CA HIS A 119 -4.99 -4.72 8.89
C HIS A 119 -4.28 -5.66 7.92
N ARG A 120 -2.95 -5.78 7.99
CA ARG A 120 -2.21 -6.73 7.17
C ARG A 120 -2.03 -8.04 7.94
N HIS A 121 -2.51 -9.14 7.38
CA HIS A 121 -2.37 -10.47 7.96
C HIS A 121 -1.79 -11.42 6.91
N ARG A 122 -0.60 -11.98 7.22
CA ARG A 122 0.16 -12.84 6.30
C ARG A 122 0.29 -12.19 4.92
N GLY A 123 0.80 -10.97 4.93
CA GLY A 123 1.11 -10.23 3.71
C GLY A 123 -0.07 -9.61 2.98
N ARG A 124 -1.28 -10.08 3.26
CA ARG A 124 -2.49 -9.58 2.61
C ARG A 124 -3.15 -8.50 3.46
N VAL A 125 -3.58 -7.43 2.80
CA VAL A 125 -4.48 -6.45 3.43
C VAL A 125 -5.84 -7.10 3.63
N THR A 126 -6.31 -7.08 4.87
CA THR A 126 -7.57 -7.65 5.35
C THR A 126 -8.32 -6.58 6.13
N TRP A 127 -9.62 -6.70 6.22
CA TRP A 127 -10.40 -5.92 7.17
C TRP A 127 -10.58 -6.72 8.45
N GLN A 128 -10.43 -6.05 9.57
CA GLN A 128 -10.67 -6.56 10.91
C GLN A 128 -11.92 -5.91 11.48
N SER A 129 -12.88 -6.72 11.93
CA SER A 129 -14.10 -6.25 12.57
C SER A 129 -13.81 -5.56 13.91
N PRO A 130 -14.75 -4.74 14.44
CA PRO A 130 -14.64 -4.24 15.80
C PRO A 130 -14.45 -5.34 16.86
N SER A 131 -15.02 -6.53 16.61
CA SER A 131 -14.89 -7.72 17.45
C SER A 131 -13.62 -8.55 17.18
N GLY A 132 -12.79 -8.16 16.22
CA GLY A 132 -11.47 -8.74 15.97
C GLY A 132 -11.37 -9.81 14.89
N TYR A 133 -12.48 -10.29 14.32
CA TYR A 133 -12.46 -11.26 13.22
C TYR A 133 -11.99 -10.62 11.90
N ARG A 134 -11.35 -11.40 11.02
CA ARG A 134 -10.65 -10.89 9.83
C ARG A 134 -11.13 -11.55 8.56
N ILE A 135 -11.40 -10.74 7.54
CA ILE A 135 -11.75 -11.20 6.20
C ILE A 135 -10.97 -10.42 5.14
N PRO A 136 -10.56 -11.08 4.04
CA PRO A 136 -10.00 -10.38 2.89
C PRO A 136 -10.99 -9.35 2.33
N GLY A 137 -10.52 -8.16 1.99
CA GLY A 137 -11.36 -7.08 1.47
C GLY A 137 -12.23 -6.39 2.53
N GLY A 138 -12.94 -7.13 3.39
CA GLY A 138 -13.88 -6.55 4.37
C GLY A 138 -15.32 -6.83 4.08
N VAL A 139 -16.20 -6.03 4.68
CA VAL A 139 -17.65 -6.13 4.47
C VAL A 139 -18.11 -5.02 3.53
N ASP A 140 -18.99 -5.40 2.61
CA ASP A 140 -19.73 -4.45 1.79
C ASP A 140 -20.46 -3.46 2.69
N HIS A 141 -20.45 -2.20 2.27
CA HIS A 141 -21.40 -1.23 2.76
C HIS A 141 -21.71 -0.29 1.60
N ALA A 142 -22.99 -0.07 1.37
CA ALA A 142 -23.47 0.85 0.35
C ALA A 142 -22.90 2.26 0.60
N ASP A 143 -21.99 2.70 -0.27
CA ASP A 143 -21.62 4.12 -0.45
C ASP A 143 -21.55 4.48 -1.94
N PRO A 144 -22.72 4.66 -2.59
CA PRO A 144 -22.77 5.00 -4.02
C PRO A 144 -22.50 6.49 -4.32
N ASP A 145 -22.94 7.41 -3.45
CA ASP A 145 -23.15 8.82 -3.86
C ASP A 145 -21.89 9.68 -3.97
N ARG A 146 -20.82 9.37 -3.21
CA ARG A 146 -19.57 10.16 -3.24
C ARG A 146 -18.53 9.66 -4.24
N ARG A 147 -18.70 8.46 -4.79
CA ARG A 147 -17.79 7.84 -5.77
C ARG A 147 -17.90 8.54 -7.12
N GLU A 148 -19.12 8.69 -7.62
CA GLU A 148 -19.40 9.34 -8.92
C GLU A 148 -18.87 10.78 -8.95
N GLN A 149 -19.02 11.50 -7.84
CA GLN A 149 -18.55 12.88 -7.72
C GLN A 149 -17.03 13.02 -7.84
N ARG A 150 -16.21 12.06 -7.36
CA ARG A 150 -14.74 12.14 -7.48
C ARG A 150 -14.23 11.72 -8.85
N LEU A 151 -14.84 10.69 -9.44
CA LEU A 151 -14.48 10.24 -10.79
C LEU A 151 -14.75 11.34 -11.83
N ALA A 152 -15.82 12.11 -11.65
CA ALA A 152 -16.14 13.26 -12.50
C ALA A 152 -15.08 14.40 -12.49
N HIS A 153 -14.20 14.44 -11.48
CA HIS A 153 -13.17 15.49 -11.32
C HIS A 153 -11.74 15.00 -11.57
N THR A 154 -11.56 13.75 -12.00
CA THR A 154 -10.23 13.21 -12.31
C THR A 154 -9.93 13.49 -13.79
N PRO A 155 -8.93 14.32 -14.13
CA PRO A 155 -8.59 14.57 -15.52
C PRO A 155 -8.12 13.26 -16.16
N ALA A 156 -8.68 12.94 -17.33
CA ALA A 156 -8.21 11.80 -18.12
C ALA A 156 -6.72 12.00 -18.42
N THR A 157 -5.90 11.04 -18.01
CA THR A 157 -4.47 11.06 -18.32
C THR A 157 -4.32 10.71 -19.81
N THR A 158 -4.00 11.73 -20.62
CA THR A 158 -3.52 11.61 -22.01
C THR A 158 -2.09 11.11 -22.06
#